data_AF-A0AAD5K8V8-F1
#
_entry.id   AF-A0AAD5K8V8-F1
#
_cell.length_a   1.000
_cell.length_b   1.000
_cell.length_c   1.000
_cell.angle_alpha   90.00
_cell.angle_beta   90.00
_cell.angle_gamma   90.00
#
_symmetry.space_group_name_H-M   'P 1'
#
loop_
_entity.id
_entity.type
_entity.pdbx_description
1 polymer ?
#
loop_
_entity_poly.entity_id
_entity_poly.type
_entity_poly.pdbx_seq_one_letter_code
_entity_poly.pdbx_strand_id
1 'polypeptide(L)'
;MVSTEEAINKQPTHQPPQALFLNFTTDLSPQTPKKKAKKRQTAYRVNGVNILNRNEVDSKTAIERIQRRRENHNHIERKRRDNINNTILQISQVVPNACQPGQRPNKGRVLQLALSYIQVRK
;
A
#
# COMPACT_ATOMS: atom_id res chain seq x y z
N MET A 1 15.88 42.44 45.41
CA MET A 1 17.31 42.03 45.37
C MET A 1 17.29 40.51 45.50
N VAL A 2 17.34 39.76 44.37
CA VAL A 2 18.58 39.20 43.75
C VAL A 2 19.21 38.19 44.74
N SER A 3 19.34 36.88 44.51
CA SER A 3 19.45 36.02 43.32
C SER A 3 18.96 34.59 43.65
N THR A 4 18.42 33.86 42.67
CA THR A 4 18.26 32.40 42.73
C THR A 4 19.05 31.76 41.59
N GLU A 5 19.92 30.82 41.94
CA GLU A 5 20.89 30.13 41.10
C GLU A 5 20.23 29.11 40.15
N GLU A 6 20.78 29.04 38.93
CA GLU A 6 20.49 28.03 37.91
C GLU A 6 21.07 26.66 38.29
N ALA A 7 20.25 25.61 38.27
CA ALA A 7 20.69 24.22 38.31
C ALA A 7 20.28 23.51 37.00
N ILE A 8 21.29 23.22 36.17
CA ILE A 8 21.16 22.54 34.87
C ILE A 8 20.96 21.03 35.11
N ASN A 9 19.77 20.53 34.78
CA ASN A 9 19.40 19.12 34.82
C ASN A 9 19.92 18.39 33.55
N LYS A 10 20.93 17.51 33.71
CA LYS A 10 21.41 16.62 32.63
C LYS A 10 20.77 15.24 32.77
N GLN A 11 19.88 14.90 31.85
CA GLN A 11 19.34 13.56 31.65
C GLN A 11 20.41 12.61 31.07
N PRO A 12 20.60 11.38 31.57
CA PRO A 12 21.50 10.40 30.97
C PRO A 12 20.80 9.60 29.85
N THR A 13 21.48 9.47 28.71
CA THR A 13 21.02 8.72 27.53
C THR A 13 21.25 7.22 27.70
N HIS A 14 20.18 6.44 27.84
CA HIS A 14 20.24 4.97 27.84
C HIS A 14 20.28 4.43 26.39
N GLN A 15 21.39 3.82 25.97
CA GLN A 15 21.43 2.96 24.79
C GLN A 15 21.03 1.52 25.18
N PRO A 16 20.23 0.80 24.37
CA PRO A 16 19.94 -0.60 24.63
C PRO A 16 21.17 -1.48 24.32
N PRO A 17 21.39 -2.57 25.09
CA PRO A 17 22.56 -3.43 24.95
C PRO A 17 22.51 -4.24 23.64
N GLN A 18 23.61 -4.24 22.90
CA GLN A 18 23.79 -5.07 21.71
C GLN A 18 23.91 -6.53 22.14
N ALA A 19 23.02 -7.39 21.65
CA ALA A 19 23.08 -8.82 21.91
C ALA A 19 24.33 -9.44 21.26
N LEU A 20 25.18 -10.05 22.09
CA LEU A 20 26.33 -10.85 21.68
C LEU A 20 25.83 -12.20 21.16
N PHE A 21 25.62 -12.32 19.86
CA PHE A 21 25.45 -13.63 19.24
C PHE A 21 26.81 -14.18 18.80
N LEU A 22 27.13 -15.36 19.33
CA LEU A 22 28.36 -16.12 19.19
C LEU A 22 28.67 -16.43 17.72
N ASN A 23 29.89 -16.09 17.29
CA ASN A 23 30.47 -16.50 16.02
C ASN A 23 30.88 -17.98 16.10
N PHE A 24 30.04 -18.88 15.59
CA PHE A 24 30.46 -20.25 15.31
C PHE A 24 31.13 -20.29 13.92
N THR A 25 32.45 -20.14 13.91
CA THR A 25 33.27 -20.45 12.74
C THR A 25 33.51 -21.95 12.70
N THR A 26 32.78 -22.67 11.84
CA THR A 26 33.25 -23.98 11.37
C THR A 26 33.85 -23.75 9.98
N ASP A 27 35.16 -23.54 9.98
CA ASP A 27 36.02 -23.55 8.82
C ASP A 27 36.03 -24.95 8.18
N LEU A 28 35.49 -25.05 6.96
CA LEU A 28 35.98 -25.97 5.93
C LEU A 28 35.77 -25.30 4.58
N SER A 29 36.69 -24.41 4.23
CA SER A 29 36.79 -23.79 2.92
C SER A 29 37.36 -24.76 1.87
N PRO A 30 36.70 -24.97 0.70
CA PRO A 30 37.42 -25.03 -0.56
C PRO A 30 37.61 -23.59 -1.06
N GLN A 31 38.88 -23.17 -1.16
CA GLN A 31 39.27 -21.87 -1.69
C GLN A 31 38.63 -21.64 -3.07
N THR A 32 37.66 -20.73 -3.12
CA THR A 32 37.17 -20.18 -4.39
C THR A 32 37.86 -18.83 -4.63
N PRO A 33 38.27 -18.53 -5.88
CA PRO A 33 39.07 -17.35 -6.16
C PRO A 33 38.31 -16.08 -5.76
N LYS A 34 38.98 -15.23 -4.96
CA LYS A 34 38.47 -13.92 -4.50
C LYS A 34 37.89 -13.14 -5.68
N LYS A 35 36.56 -13.07 -5.77
CA LYS A 35 35.89 -12.15 -6.70
C LYS A 35 36.21 -10.73 -6.24
N LYS A 36 36.94 -9.97 -7.07
CA LYS A 36 37.22 -8.55 -6.86
C LYS A 36 35.91 -7.83 -6.49
N ALA A 37 35.92 -7.12 -5.38
CA ALA A 37 34.76 -6.36 -4.90
C ALA A 37 34.32 -5.38 -6.00
N LYS A 38 33.14 -5.62 -6.58
CA LYS A 38 32.53 -4.67 -7.50
C LYS A 38 32.20 -3.41 -6.70
N LYS A 39 32.78 -2.27 -7.08
CA LYS A 39 32.44 -0.95 -6.53
C LYS A 39 30.91 -0.83 -6.55
N ARG A 40 30.28 -0.66 -5.39
CA ARG A 40 28.84 -0.44 -5.27
C ARG A 40 28.55 0.91 -5.92
N GLN A 41 28.09 0.91 -7.17
CA GLN A 41 27.56 2.12 -7.78
C GLN A 41 26.36 2.55 -6.92
N THR A 42 26.41 3.75 -6.37
CA THR A 42 25.33 4.35 -5.59
C THR A 42 24.15 4.57 -6.54
N ALA A 43 23.20 3.66 -6.55
CA ALA A 43 21.97 3.81 -7.31
C ALA A 43 21.16 4.97 -6.72
N TYR A 44 21.08 6.11 -7.42
CA TYR A 44 20.21 7.21 -7.00
C TYR A 44 18.78 6.83 -7.37
N ARG A 45 17.99 6.49 -6.35
CA ARG A 45 16.60 6.09 -6.53
C ARG A 45 15.67 7.22 -6.12
N VAL A 46 14.76 7.59 -7.02
CA VAL A 46 13.59 8.42 -6.72
C VAL A 46 12.36 7.61 -7.11
N ASN A 47 11.43 7.46 -6.18
CA ASN A 47 10.18 6.70 -6.35
C ASN A 47 10.40 5.27 -6.90
N GLY A 48 11.50 4.62 -6.48
CA GLY A 48 11.85 3.26 -6.87
C GLY A 48 12.58 3.11 -8.21
N VAL A 49 12.82 4.20 -8.94
CA VAL A 49 13.51 4.22 -10.23
C VAL A 49 14.95 4.70 -10.05
N ASN A 50 15.93 3.93 -10.55
CA ASN A 50 17.35 4.33 -10.54
C ASN A 50 17.60 5.35 -11.66
N ILE A 51 17.91 6.60 -11.30
CA ILE A 51 18.12 7.71 -12.22
C ILE A 51 19.48 7.62 -12.92
N LEU A 52 20.44 6.87 -12.37
CA LEU A 52 21.79 6.77 -12.92
C LEU A 52 21.99 5.63 -13.94
N ASN A 53 21.02 4.74 -14.15
CA ASN A 53 21.16 3.61 -15.09
C ASN A 53 20.48 3.93 -16.43
N ARG A 54 21.17 4.69 -17.27
CA ARG A 54 20.65 5.26 -18.53
C ARG A 54 20.84 4.29 -19.70
N ASN A 55 20.08 3.19 -19.71
CA ASN A 55 19.67 2.56 -20.96
C ASN A 55 18.30 3.16 -21.29
N GLU A 56 18.21 4.07 -22.26
CA GLU A 56 16.96 4.84 -22.54
C GLU A 56 15.74 3.94 -22.85
N VAL A 57 16.00 2.69 -23.27
CA VAL A 57 15.00 1.63 -23.46
C VAL A 57 14.37 1.20 -22.12
N ASP A 58 15.18 1.08 -21.05
CA ASP A 58 14.74 0.56 -19.75
C ASP A 58 13.87 1.59 -19.01
N SER A 59 14.14 2.89 -19.18
CA SER A 59 13.29 3.96 -18.63
C SER A 59 11.90 4.01 -19.28
N LYS A 60 11.83 3.90 -20.62
CA LYS A 60 10.54 3.85 -21.34
C LYS A 60 9.77 2.58 -20.99
N THR A 61 10.43 1.43 -21.00
CA THR A 61 9.83 0.14 -20.61
C THR A 61 9.39 0.13 -19.14
N ALA A 62 10.13 0.76 -18.22
CA ALA A 62 9.72 0.89 -16.82
C ALA A 62 8.48 1.76 -16.65
N ILE A 63 8.42 2.89 -17.36
CA ILE A 63 7.25 3.79 -17.36
C ILE A 63 6.02 3.05 -17.92
N GLU A 64 6.16 2.35 -19.04
CA GLU A 64 5.09 1.54 -19.63
C GLU A 64 4.58 0.44 -18.69
N ARG A 65 5.49 -0.24 -17.97
CA ARG A 65 5.11 -1.26 -16.98
C ARG A 65 4.31 -0.66 -15.82
N ILE A 66 4.70 0.51 -15.32
CA ILE A 66 3.97 1.21 -14.26
C ILE A 66 2.58 1.63 -14.76
N GLN A 67 2.52 2.17 -15.98
CA GLN A 67 1.27 2.59 -16.60
C GLN A 67 0.30 1.41 -16.77
N ARG A 68 0.78 0.27 -17.31
CA ARG A 68 -0.03 -0.95 -17.44
C ARG A 68 -0.54 -1.47 -16.10
N ARG A 69 0.27 -1.42 -15.04
CA ARG A 69 -0.18 -1.81 -13.68
C ARG A 69 -1.30 -0.91 -13.19
N ARG A 70 -1.18 0.41 -13.40
CA ARG A 70 -2.22 1.38 -13.03
C ARG A 70 -3.50 1.18 -13.84
N GLU A 71 -3.39 0.93 -15.13
CA GLU A 71 -4.53 0.66 -16.01
C GLU A 71 -5.26 -0.63 -15.61
N ASN A 72 -4.52 -1.70 -15.35
CA ASN A 72 -5.09 -2.95 -14.88
C ASN A 72 -5.82 -2.76 -13.53
N HIS A 73 -5.18 -2.06 -12.59
CA HIS A 73 -5.81 -1.71 -11.32
C HIS A 73 -7.11 -0.93 -11.53
N ASN A 74 -7.10 0.10 -12.38
CA ASN A 74 -8.28 0.92 -12.67
C ASN A 74 -9.40 0.11 -13.33
N HIS A 75 -9.05 -0.84 -14.19
CA HIS A 75 -10.00 -1.73 -14.86
C HIS A 75 -10.69 -2.67 -13.87
N ILE A 76 -9.93 -3.32 -13.00
CA ILE A 76 -10.46 -4.19 -11.94
C ILE A 76 -11.38 -3.41 -11.01
N GLU A 77 -10.93 -2.24 -10.58
CA GLU A 77 -11.68 -1.34 -9.71
C GLU A 77 -13.00 -0.90 -10.36
N ARG A 78 -12.99 -0.56 -11.66
CA ARG A 78 -14.20 -0.24 -12.43
C ARG A 78 -15.16 -1.43 -12.46
N LYS A 79 -14.68 -2.63 -12.81
CA LYS A 79 -15.50 -3.86 -12.80
C LYS A 79 -16.15 -4.12 -11.45
N ARG A 80 -15.42 -3.95 -10.34
CA ARG A 80 -15.98 -4.10 -8.99
C ARG A 80 -17.07 -3.06 -8.72
N ARG A 81 -16.88 -1.79 -9.12
CA ARG A 81 -17.93 -0.76 -8.99
C ARG A 81 -19.16 -1.09 -9.82
N ASP A 82 -18.97 -1.56 -11.05
CA ASP A 82 -20.07 -1.93 -11.94
C ASP A 82 -20.86 -3.12 -11.38
N ASN A 83 -20.16 -4.13 -10.83
CA ASN A 83 -20.81 -5.24 -10.14
C ASN A 83 -21.68 -4.76 -8.98
N ILE A 84 -21.13 -3.94 -8.07
CA ILE A 84 -21.89 -3.36 -6.94
C ILE A 84 -23.12 -2.58 -7.45
N ASN A 85 -22.95 -1.76 -8.47
CA ASN A 85 -24.04 -0.97 -9.04
C ASN A 85 -25.13 -1.84 -9.64
N ASN A 86 -24.76 -2.91 -10.35
CA ASN A 86 -25.68 -3.86 -10.94
C ASN A 86 -26.44 -4.64 -9.86
N THR A 87 -25.78 -5.07 -8.78
CA THR A 87 -26.45 -5.72 -7.65
C THR A 87 -27.46 -4.77 -7.00
N ILE A 88 -27.10 -3.50 -6.76
CA ILE A 88 -28.03 -2.51 -6.21
C ILE A 88 -29.22 -2.29 -7.16
N LEU A 89 -28.99 -2.24 -8.47
CA LEU A 89 -30.06 -2.12 -9.46
C LEU A 89 -31.01 -3.32 -9.41
N GLN A 90 -30.49 -4.54 -9.36
CA GLN A 90 -31.31 -5.75 -9.23
C GLN A 90 -32.13 -5.74 -7.93
N ILE A 91 -31.53 -5.35 -6.81
CA ILE A 91 -32.25 -5.19 -5.53
C ILE A 91 -33.41 -4.20 -5.69
N SER A 92 -33.20 -3.08 -6.37
CA SER A 92 -34.24 -2.05 -6.56
C SER A 92 -35.46 -2.54 -7.35
N GLN A 93 -35.30 -3.59 -8.17
CA GLN A 93 -36.38 -4.19 -8.95
C GLN A 93 -37.22 -5.19 -8.14
N VAL A 94 -36.60 -5.86 -7.16
CA VAL A 94 -37.25 -6.90 -6.35
C VAL A 94 -37.90 -6.33 -5.10
N VAL A 95 -37.30 -5.28 -4.52
CA VAL A 95 -37.79 -4.68 -3.27
C VAL A 95 -38.97 -3.75 -3.56
N PRO A 96 -40.12 -3.92 -2.88
CA PRO A 96 -41.28 -3.06 -3.09
C PRO A 96 -40.94 -1.60 -2.74
N ASN A 97 -41.46 -0.67 -3.52
CA ASN A 97 -41.26 0.78 -3.37
C ASN A 97 -39.79 1.27 -3.51
N ALA A 98 -38.86 0.41 -3.91
CA ALA A 98 -37.44 0.80 -4.04
C ALA A 98 -37.11 1.50 -5.36
N CYS A 99 -37.93 1.33 -6.39
CA CYS A 99 -37.83 2.01 -7.67
C CYS A 99 -39.14 2.76 -7.97
N GLN A 100 -39.05 4.06 -8.24
CA GLN A 100 -40.18 4.87 -8.70
C GLN A 100 -40.09 5.06 -10.22
N PRO A 101 -41.21 4.98 -10.96
CA PRO A 101 -41.21 5.18 -12.40
C PRO A 101 -40.67 6.58 -12.75
N GLY A 102 -39.69 6.63 -13.66
CA GLY A 102 -39.08 7.88 -14.14
C GLY A 102 -37.99 8.46 -13.24
N GLN A 103 -37.64 7.83 -12.12
CA GLN A 103 -36.59 8.32 -11.21
C GLN A 103 -35.39 7.37 -11.16
N ARG A 104 -34.19 7.94 -11.07
CA ARG A 104 -32.97 7.15 -10.84
C ARG A 104 -33.01 6.55 -9.43
N PRO A 105 -32.84 5.22 -9.25
CA PRO A 105 -32.87 4.61 -7.94
C PRO A 105 -31.81 5.21 -7.01
N ASN A 106 -32.24 5.70 -5.84
CA ASN A 106 -31.32 6.17 -4.80
C ASN A 106 -30.69 4.95 -4.11
N LYS A 107 -29.38 4.75 -4.31
CA LYS A 107 -28.64 3.60 -3.77
C LYS A 107 -28.83 3.42 -2.26
N GLY A 108 -28.77 4.51 -1.48
CA GLY A 108 -28.93 4.46 -0.03
C GLY A 108 -30.35 4.02 0.36
N ARG A 109 -31.37 4.60 -0.30
CA ARG A 109 -32.77 4.24 -0.03
C ARG A 109 -33.10 2.79 -0.40
N VAL A 110 -32.58 2.32 -1.55
CA VAL A 110 -32.75 0.93 -2.00
C VAL A 110 -32.20 -0.04 -0.95
N LEU A 111 -30.99 0.22 -0.42
CA LEU A 111 -30.37 -0.64 0.59
C LEU A 111 -31.15 -0.63 1.92
N GLN A 112 -31.66 0.52 2.36
CA GLN A 112 -32.49 0.61 3.57
C GLN A 112 -33.79 -0.18 3.41
N LEU A 113 -34.50 -0.01 2.29
CA LEU A 113 -35.74 -0.75 2.03
C LEU A 113 -35.48 -2.26 1.90
N ALA A 114 -34.37 -2.66 1.28
CA ALA A 114 -33.97 -4.06 1.20
C ALA A 114 -33.75 -4.68 2.59
N LEU A 115 -33.06 -3.95 3.48
CA LEU A 115 -32.86 -4.40 4.86
C LEU A 115 -34.19 -4.57 5.59
N SER A 116 -35.07 -3.57 5.54
CA SER A 116 -36.40 -3.65 6.17
C SER A 116 -37.24 -4.80 5.61
N TYR A 117 -37.18 -5.03 4.29
CA TYR A 117 -37.89 -6.11 3.63
C TYR A 117 -37.45 -7.50 4.11
N ILE A 118 -36.15 -7.69 4.34
CA ILE A 118 -35.60 -8.93 4.90
C ILE A 118 -36.02 -9.09 6.36
N GLN A 119 -36.01 -8.01 7.16
CA GLN A 119 -36.40 -8.05 8.57
C GLN A 119 -37.86 -8.45 8.79
N VAL A 120 -38.78 -7.99 7.93
CA VAL A 120 -40.20 -8.35 8.01
C VAL A 120 -40.47 -9.80 7.60
N ARG A 121 -39.59 -10.39 6.79
CA ARG A 121 -39.73 -11.76 6.25
C ARG A 121 -38.92 -12.82 7.00
N LYS A 122 -38.11 -12.40 7.97
CA LYS A 122 -37.41 -13.29 8.90
C LYS A 122 -38.34 -13.72 10.02
#